data_AF-A0A2A2Q3E1-F1
#
_entry.id   AF-A0A2A2Q3E1-F1
#
_cell.length_a   1.000
_cell.length_b   1.000
_cell.length_c   1.000
_cell.angle_alpha   90.00
_cell.angle_beta   90.00
_cell.angle_gamma   90.00
#
_symmetry.space_group_name_H-M   'P 1'
#
loop_
_entity.id
_entity.type
_entity.pdbx_description
1 polymer ?
#
loop_
_entity_poly.entity_id
_entity_poly.type
_entity_poly.pdbx_seq_one_letter_code
_entity_poly.pdbx_strand_id
1 'polypeptide(L)'
;MTEGPETDPHTTPSWRETAVEFVSARLELVALEAREAGATAARRGVLVAFIGGCAMTAWLTGMAGLIGWIATSGSGVAWHWVALAAAVLHLLLAGIAALVLRRPVPPAFPIARAELTKDREWLLNLKDKPTH
;
A
#
# COMPACT_ATOMS: atom_id res chain seq x y z
N MET A 1 35.14 -44.55 36.44
CA MET A 1 35.20 -43.08 36.58
C MET A 1 35.42 -42.53 35.19
N THR A 2 34.34 -42.20 34.49
CA THR A 2 34.37 -41.64 33.13
C THR A 2 33.49 -40.40 33.17
N GLU A 3 34.09 -39.28 33.52
CA GLU A 3 33.41 -37.99 33.45
C GLU A 3 33.26 -37.65 31.96
N GLY A 4 32.01 -37.56 31.51
CA GLY A 4 31.68 -37.07 30.17
C GLY A 4 31.99 -35.58 30.06
N PRO A 5 32.20 -35.06 28.85
CA PRO A 5 32.59 -33.66 28.65
C PRO A 5 31.50 -32.74 29.24
N GLU A 6 31.90 -32.00 30.27
CA GLU A 6 31.14 -30.95 30.90
C GLU A 6 30.91 -29.83 29.86
N THR A 7 29.68 -29.72 29.36
CA THR A 7 29.28 -28.62 28.50
C THR A 7 29.11 -27.37 29.36
N ASP A 8 30.11 -26.49 29.33
CA ASP A 8 30.10 -25.20 29.99
C ASP A 8 28.88 -24.37 29.54
N PRO A 9 27.95 -24.00 30.44
CA PRO A 9 26.71 -23.30 30.10
C PRO A 9 26.88 -21.82 29.71
N HIS A 10 28.12 -21.30 29.64
CA HIS A 10 28.41 -19.88 29.43
C HIS A 10 29.27 -19.55 28.20
N THR A 11 29.10 -20.28 27.08
CA THR A 11 29.64 -19.82 25.79
C THR A 11 28.88 -18.58 25.32
N THR A 12 29.47 -17.40 25.53
CA THR A 12 28.93 -16.15 25.01
C THR A 12 28.92 -16.19 23.48
N PRO A 13 27.78 -15.93 22.83
CA PRO A 13 27.69 -15.98 21.37
C PRO A 13 28.70 -15.01 20.75
N SER A 14 29.27 -15.43 19.62
CA SER A 14 30.23 -14.65 18.86
C SER A 14 29.57 -13.34 18.42
N TRP A 15 30.30 -12.21 18.44
CA TRP A 15 29.76 -10.91 18.01
C TRP A 15 29.16 -10.94 16.59
N ARG A 16 29.64 -11.85 15.74
CA ARG A 16 29.11 -12.10 14.40
C ARG A 16 27.73 -12.74 14.45
N GLU A 17 27.53 -13.71 15.34
CA GLU A 17 26.24 -14.37 15.54
C GLU A 17 25.21 -13.37 16.05
N THR A 18 25.58 -12.55 17.03
CA THR A 18 24.69 -11.48 17.53
C THR A 18 24.38 -10.43 16.47
N ALA A 19 25.33 -10.11 15.58
CA ALA A 19 25.10 -9.18 14.48
C ALA A 19 24.17 -9.76 13.42
N VAL A 20 24.34 -11.05 13.08
CA VAL A 20 23.46 -11.76 12.15
C VAL A 20 22.05 -11.88 12.72
N GLU A 21 21.93 -12.23 14.00
CA GLU A 21 20.63 -12.34 14.69
C GLU A 21 19.91 -10.99 14.70
N PHE A 22 20.60 -9.90 15.02
CA PHE A 22 20.04 -8.55 14.96
C PHE A 22 19.56 -8.17 13.56
N VAL A 23 20.36 -8.40 12.51
CA VAL A 23 19.97 -8.10 11.13
C VAL A 23 18.78 -8.97 10.70
N SER A 24 18.76 -10.25 11.07
CA SER A 24 17.68 -11.16 10.75
C SER A 24 16.34 -10.70 11.34
N ALA A 25 16.34 -10.26 12.61
CA ALA A 25 15.15 -9.73 13.28
C ALA A 25 14.64 -8.45 12.60
N ARG A 26 15.54 -7.56 12.14
CA ARG A 26 15.14 -6.35 11.40
C ARG A 26 14.58 -6.68 10.03
N LEU A 27 15.16 -7.63 9.30
CA LEU A 27 14.65 -8.08 8.01
C LEU A 27 13.27 -8.74 8.12
N GLU A 28 13.05 -9.55 9.16
CA GLU A 28 11.74 -10.16 9.43
C GLU A 28 10.67 -9.09 9.69
N LEU A 29 10.98 -8.08 10.50
CA LEU A 29 10.08 -6.97 10.77
C LEU A 29 9.78 -6.15 9.50
N VAL A 30 10.80 -5.85 8.69
CA VAL A 30 10.62 -5.18 7.39
C VAL A 30 9.78 -6.04 6.43
N ALA A 31 9.97 -7.36 6.40
CA ALA A 31 9.19 -8.25 5.53
C ALA A 31 7.71 -8.27 5.92
N LEU A 32 7.41 -8.28 7.22
CA LEU A 32 6.03 -8.18 7.74
C LEU A 32 5.39 -6.85 7.36
N GLU A 33 6.04 -5.73 7.65
CA GLU A 33 5.54 -4.40 7.29
C GLU A 33 5.43 -4.22 5.75
N ALA A 34 6.33 -4.83 4.97
CA ALA A 34 6.29 -4.79 3.52
C ALA A 34 5.07 -5.50 2.96
N ARG A 35 4.69 -6.62 3.59
CA ARG A 35 3.47 -7.36 3.24
C ARG A 35 2.21 -6.53 3.50
N GLU A 36 2.15 -5.84 4.63
CA GLU A 36 1.01 -4.97 4.99
C GLU A 36 0.94 -3.72 4.09
N ALA A 37 2.08 -3.07 3.85
CA ALA A 37 2.19 -1.95 2.93
C ALA A 37 1.82 -2.38 1.50
N GLY A 38 2.29 -3.55 1.07
CA GLY A 38 1.98 -4.17 -0.22
C GLY A 38 0.49 -4.45 -0.39
N ALA A 39 -0.17 -5.03 0.62
CA ALA A 39 -1.61 -5.26 0.59
C ALA A 39 -2.41 -3.95 0.48
N THR A 40 -1.99 -2.91 1.19
CA THR A 40 -2.59 -1.57 1.12
C THR A 40 -2.40 -0.94 -0.26
N ALA A 41 -1.19 -1.05 -0.82
CA ALA A 41 -0.86 -0.57 -2.16
C ALA A 41 -1.66 -1.32 -3.23
N ALA A 42 -1.76 -2.64 -3.14
CA ALA A 42 -2.54 -3.48 -4.05
C ALA A 42 -4.03 -3.10 -4.02
N ARG A 43 -4.62 -2.96 -2.82
CA ARG A 43 -6.02 -2.53 -2.66
C ARG A 43 -6.28 -1.18 -3.32
N ARG A 44 -5.36 -0.22 -3.15
CA ARG A 44 -5.46 1.08 -3.81
C ARG A 44 -5.27 1.01 -5.32
N GLY A 45 -4.35 0.16 -5.79
CA GLY A 45 -4.15 -0.10 -7.22
C GLY A 45 -5.43 -0.62 -7.88
N VAL A 46 -6.10 -1.60 -7.24
CA VAL A 46 -7.40 -2.10 -7.68
C VAL A 46 -8.45 -0.98 -7.71
N LEU A 47 -8.49 -0.13 -6.68
CA LEU A 47 -9.45 0.97 -6.61
C LEU A 47 -9.21 2.01 -7.72
N VAL A 48 -7.94 2.35 -8.00
CA VAL A 48 -7.56 3.24 -9.11
C VAL A 48 -7.96 2.63 -10.46
N ALA A 49 -7.67 1.34 -10.67
CA ALA A 49 -8.07 0.64 -11.89
C ALA A 49 -9.60 0.61 -12.06
N PHE A 50 -10.34 0.39 -10.98
CA PHE A 50 -11.80 0.41 -10.98
C PHE A 50 -12.37 1.79 -11.32
N ILE A 51 -11.82 2.86 -10.73
CA ILE A 51 -12.20 4.25 -11.05
C ILE A 51 -11.94 4.52 -12.53
N GLY A 52 -10.76 4.17 -13.04
CA GLY A 52 -10.41 4.34 -14.46
C GLY A 52 -11.34 3.59 -15.39
N GLY A 53 -11.66 2.33 -15.06
CA GLY A 53 -12.62 1.52 -15.82
C GLY A 53 -14.02 2.14 -15.84
N CYS A 54 -14.54 2.56 -14.69
CA CYS A 54 -15.84 3.23 -14.62
C CYS A 54 -15.87 4.53 -15.43
N ALA A 55 -14.81 5.36 -15.33
CA ALA A 55 -14.71 6.60 -16.08
C ALA A 55 -14.68 6.36 -17.60
N MET A 56 -13.94 5.34 -18.05
CA MET A 56 -13.88 4.95 -19.47
C MET A 56 -15.26 4.47 -19.96
N THR A 57 -15.91 3.58 -19.21
CA THR A 57 -17.25 3.09 -19.59
C THR A 57 -18.28 4.21 -19.59
N ALA A 58 -18.23 5.13 -18.61
CA ALA A 58 -19.07 6.31 -18.58
C ALA A 58 -18.88 7.19 -19.81
N TRP A 59 -17.62 7.41 -20.23
CA TRP A 59 -17.30 8.17 -21.43
C TRP A 59 -17.90 7.54 -22.69
N LEU A 60 -17.66 6.24 -22.91
CA LEU A 60 -18.14 5.53 -24.09
C LEU A 60 -19.67 5.49 -24.16
N THR A 61 -20.33 5.13 -23.06
CA THR A 61 -21.79 5.06 -22.99
C THR A 61 -22.44 6.44 -23.05
N GLY A 62 -21.79 7.47 -22.47
CA GLY A 62 -22.21 8.85 -22.55
C GLY A 62 -22.14 9.39 -23.98
N MET A 63 -21.05 9.12 -24.71
CA MET A 63 -20.93 9.48 -26.12
C MET A 63 -21.95 8.74 -26.98
N ALA A 64 -22.13 7.44 -26.80
CA ALA A 64 -23.14 6.66 -27.51
C ALA A 64 -24.55 7.19 -27.25
N GLY A 65 -24.88 7.48 -26.00
CA GLY A 65 -26.14 8.09 -25.60
C GLY A 65 -26.34 9.49 -26.21
N LEU A 66 -25.31 10.33 -26.21
CA LEU A 66 -25.39 11.67 -26.81
C LEU A 66 -25.62 11.60 -28.32
N ILE A 67 -24.89 10.73 -29.03
CA ILE A 67 -25.08 10.51 -30.47
C ILE A 67 -26.49 10.00 -30.75
N GLY A 68 -26.94 8.99 -29.97
CA GLY A 68 -28.29 8.46 -30.09
C GLY A 68 -29.37 9.49 -29.81
N TRP A 69 -29.16 10.39 -28.85
CA TRP A 69 -30.08 11.50 -28.58
C TRP A 69 -30.23 12.42 -29.79
N ILE A 70 -29.10 12.88 -30.33
CA ILE A 70 -29.08 13.82 -31.47
C ILE A 70 -29.68 13.16 -32.71
N ALA A 71 -29.44 11.88 -32.91
CA ALA A 71 -29.91 11.12 -34.08
C ALA A 71 -31.40 10.73 -34.03
N THR A 72 -32.03 10.71 -32.84
CA THR A 72 -33.41 10.22 -32.70
C THR A 72 -34.39 11.39 -32.54
N SER A 73 -35.00 11.82 -33.64
CA SER A 73 -35.98 12.92 -33.67
C SER A 73 -37.45 12.48 -33.54
N GLY A 74 -37.75 11.19 -33.33
CA GLY A 74 -39.14 10.75 -33.24
C GLY A 74 -39.35 9.31 -32.76
N SER A 75 -40.13 9.20 -31.68
CA SER A 75 -40.88 8.02 -31.20
C SER A 75 -40.10 6.78 -30.71
N GLY A 76 -40.32 6.44 -29.43
CA GLY A 76 -39.83 5.26 -28.73
C GLY A 76 -38.88 5.63 -27.60
N VAL A 77 -38.96 4.92 -26.45
CA VAL A 77 -37.94 5.05 -25.38
C VAL A 77 -36.61 4.63 -25.98
N ALA A 78 -35.90 5.63 -26.47
CA ALA A 78 -34.75 5.39 -27.28
C ALA A 78 -33.60 5.01 -26.35
N TRP A 79 -32.94 3.91 -26.71
CA TRP A 79 -31.81 3.30 -26.02
C TRP A 79 -30.74 4.30 -25.53
N HIS A 80 -30.68 5.49 -26.13
CA HIS A 80 -29.83 6.59 -25.69
C HIS A 80 -30.08 7.02 -24.25
N TRP A 81 -31.33 7.01 -23.76
CA TRP A 81 -31.63 7.33 -22.37
C TRP A 81 -31.05 6.30 -21.40
N VAL A 82 -31.11 5.02 -21.78
CA VAL A 82 -30.49 3.93 -21.00
C VAL A 82 -28.98 4.07 -21.00
N ALA A 83 -28.38 4.43 -22.14
CA ALA A 83 -26.94 4.68 -22.26
C ALA A 83 -26.50 5.88 -21.40
N LEU A 84 -27.26 6.98 -21.40
CA LEU A 84 -27.00 8.16 -20.57
C LEU A 84 -27.15 7.84 -19.07
N ALA A 85 -28.19 7.11 -18.68
CA ALA A 85 -28.37 6.67 -17.29
C ALA A 85 -27.23 5.76 -16.83
N ALA A 86 -26.78 4.83 -17.68
CA ALA A 86 -25.62 3.99 -17.41
C ALA A 86 -24.34 4.84 -17.25
N ALA A 87 -24.14 5.85 -18.08
CA ALA A 87 -23.00 6.76 -17.96
C ALA A 87 -22.98 7.47 -16.59
N VAL A 88 -24.11 8.02 -16.17
CA VAL A 88 -24.26 8.68 -14.86
C VAL A 88 -23.99 7.70 -13.72
N LEU A 89 -24.52 6.48 -13.79
CA LEU A 89 -24.28 5.45 -12.77
C LEU A 89 -22.78 5.13 -12.61
N HIS A 90 -22.05 4.96 -13.72
CA HIS A 90 -20.61 4.69 -13.66
C HIS A 90 -19.82 5.88 -13.10
N LEU A 91 -20.21 7.12 -13.41
CA LEU A 91 -19.60 8.31 -12.81
C LEU A 91 -19.85 8.37 -11.29
N LEU A 92 -21.05 8.02 -10.82
CA LEU A 92 -21.35 7.94 -9.40
C LEU A 92 -20.49 6.88 -8.69
N LEU A 93 -20.36 5.69 -9.27
CA LEU A 93 -19.51 4.61 -8.74
C LEU A 93 -18.03 5.03 -8.69
N ALA A 94 -17.53 5.66 -9.76
CA ALA A 94 -16.19 6.23 -9.79
C ALA A 94 -15.98 7.30 -8.71
N GLY A 95 -16.98 8.18 -8.51
CA GLY A 95 -16.97 9.20 -7.47
C GLY A 95 -16.88 8.61 -6.06
N ILE A 96 -17.71 7.60 -5.75
CA ILE A 96 -17.69 6.90 -4.45
C ILE A 96 -16.33 6.23 -4.24
N ALA A 97 -15.81 5.52 -5.25
CA ALA A 97 -14.50 4.89 -5.17
C ALA A 97 -13.37 5.93 -4.97
N ALA A 98 -13.45 7.09 -5.61
CA ALA A 98 -12.49 8.17 -5.42
C ALA A 98 -12.54 8.75 -3.99
N LEU A 99 -13.72 8.86 -3.38
CA LEU A 99 -13.85 9.26 -1.96
C LEU A 99 -13.19 8.24 -1.02
N VAL A 100 -13.31 6.94 -1.32
CA VAL A 100 -12.61 5.89 -0.57
C VAL A 100 -11.09 6.01 -0.77
N LEU A 101 -10.62 6.31 -1.98
CA LEU A 101 -9.20 6.46 -2.30
C LEU A 101 -8.57 7.67 -1.60
N ARG A 102 -9.33 8.76 -1.42
CA ARG A 102 -8.89 10.00 -0.77
C ARG A 102 -8.52 9.84 0.71
N ARG A 103 -8.87 8.73 1.35
CA ARG A 103 -8.50 8.51 2.75
C ARG A 103 -6.98 8.48 2.91
N PRO A 104 -6.43 9.17 3.92
CA PRO A 104 -4.99 9.22 4.13
C PRO A 104 -4.41 7.82 4.32
N VAL A 105 -3.25 7.56 3.73
CA VAL A 105 -2.51 6.30 3.95
C VAL A 105 -1.72 6.47 5.23
N PRO A 106 -1.73 5.47 6.11
CA PRO A 106 -0.68 5.33 7.10
C PRO A 106 0.71 5.40 6.41
N PRO A 107 1.72 6.03 7.04
CA PRO A 107 3.07 6.01 6.50
C PRO A 107 3.53 4.56 6.31
N ALA A 108 4.16 4.27 5.18
CA ALA A 108 4.72 2.96 4.94
C ALA A 108 5.85 2.70 5.94
N PHE A 109 5.85 1.52 6.55
CA PHE A 109 6.89 1.07 7.50
C PHE A 109 7.04 1.98 8.73
N PRO A 110 5.97 2.21 9.51
CA PRO A 110 6.01 3.17 10.61
C PRO A 110 7.01 2.75 11.71
N ILE A 111 7.14 1.45 12.00
CA ILE A 111 8.02 0.96 13.07
C ILE A 111 9.47 0.97 12.57
N ALA A 112 9.74 0.43 11.37
CA ALA A 112 11.11 0.42 10.84
C ALA A 112 11.67 1.85 10.67
N ARG A 113 10.84 2.83 10.26
CA ARG A 113 11.27 4.24 10.16
C ARG A 113 11.53 4.87 11.53
N ALA A 114 10.72 4.57 12.54
CA ALA A 114 10.93 5.06 13.90
C ALA A 114 12.25 4.53 14.47
N GLU A 115 12.55 3.24 14.26
CA GLU A 115 13.79 2.61 14.71
C GLU A 115 15.02 3.20 14.02
N LEU A 116 14.99 3.36 12.69
CA LEU A 116 16.07 4.03 11.94
C LEU A 116 16.31 5.49 12.41
N THR A 117 15.26 6.17 12.86
CA THR A 117 15.39 7.54 13.37
C THR A 117 16.14 7.55 14.70
N LYS A 118 15.84 6.62 15.61
CA LYS A 118 16.57 6.45 16.87
C LYS A 118 18.04 6.10 16.63
N ASP A 119 18.31 5.19 15.69
CA ASP A 119 19.68 4.81 15.33
C ASP A 119 20.46 6.00 14.79
N ARG A 120 19.81 6.82 13.95
CA ARG A 120 20.39 8.07 13.44
C ARG A 120 20.68 9.08 14.56
N GLU A 121 19.76 9.26 15.50
CA GLU A 121 19.96 10.15 16.65
C GLU A 121 21.11 9.68 17.54
N TRP A 122 21.23 8.37 17.78
CA TRP A 122 22.35 7.80 18.52
C TRP A 122 23.69 8.06 17.83
N LEU A 123 23.78 7.88 16.52
CA LEU A 123 24.99 8.17 15.74
C LEU A 123 25.37 9.66 15.76
N LEU A 124 24.39 10.55 15.73
CA LEU A 124 24.63 11.99 15.84
C LEU A 124 25.15 12.36 17.23
N ASN A 125 24.53 11.82 18.28
CA ASN A 125 24.96 12.03 19.67
C ASN A 125 26.36 11.50 19.96
N LEU A 126 26.77 10.40 19.31
CA LEU A 126 28.14 9.88 19.39
C LEU A 126 29.16 10.83 18.77
N LYS A 127 28.81 11.45 17.63
CA LYS A 127 29.71 12.38 16.93
C LYS A 127 29.90 13.68 17.69
N ASP A 128 28.87 14.12 18.43
CA ASP A 128 28.89 15.35 19.22
C ASP A 128 29.50 15.16 20.62
N LYS A 129 29.87 13.93 21.01
CA LYS A 129 30.52 13.66 22.29
C LYS A 129 32.03 13.90 22.18
N PRO A 130 32.62 14.90 22.88
CA PRO A 130 34.07 15.12 22.83
C PRO A 130 34.80 13.92 23.44
N THR A 131 35.72 13.35 22.68
CA THR A 131 36.72 12.38 23.18
C THR A 131 37.61 13.10 24.19
N HIS A 132 37.37 12.83 25.48
CA HIS A 132 38.28 13.18 26.57
C HIS A 132 39.33 12.09 26.75
#